data_AF-A0A2D5UR20-F1
#
_entry.id   AF-A0A2D5UR20-F1
#
_cell.length_a   1.000
_cell.length_b   1.000
_cell.length_c   1.000
_cell.angle_alpha   90.00
_cell.angle_beta   90.00
_cell.angle_gamma   90.00
#
_symmetry.space_group_name_H-M   'P 1'
#
loop_
_entity.id
_entity.type
_entity.pdbx_description
1 polymer ?
#
loop_
_entity_poly.entity_id
_entity_poly.type
_entity_poly.pdbx_seq_one_letter_code
_entity_poly.pdbx_strand_id
1 'polypeptide(L)'
;MHHSLGIYNSYRPLFLKYYIFQAKWTRLPLIGKLVRMVADLYSRKGHGAYLLTLDEANEIVDNSDGIALAECTCRTVFKNCEKSINTELLLSLGNNVFAGENHHEGEQITKERAREILQQSHLDGLLHTIVKCGQDFYAICNCCSCCCVPLRLKKEYGIGQALVRHPNILEKVKVGQAAKV
;
A
#
# COMPACT_ATOMS: atom_id res chain seq x y z
N MET A 1 1.64 8.89 -11.73
CA MET A 1 2.27 8.10 -10.65
C MET A 1 3.04 9.06 -9.76
N HIS A 2 2.61 9.34 -8.52
CA HIS A 2 3.39 10.22 -7.64
C HIS A 2 4.68 9.56 -7.13
N HIS A 3 4.73 8.22 -7.13
CA HIS A 3 5.90 7.42 -6.75
C HIS A 3 7.04 7.46 -7.79
N SER A 4 6.79 7.87 -9.04
CA SER A 4 7.84 7.97 -10.06
C SER A 4 8.52 9.34 -10.11
N LEU A 5 8.05 10.32 -9.32
CA LEU A 5 8.64 11.65 -9.25
C LEU A 5 9.73 11.65 -8.17
N GLY A 6 11.01 11.80 -8.55
CA GLY A 6 12.14 11.75 -7.62
C GLY A 6 12.04 12.71 -6.43
N ILE A 7 11.39 13.87 -6.61
CA ILE A 7 11.09 14.83 -5.54
C ILE A 7 10.17 14.19 -4.48
N TYR A 8 9.10 13.51 -4.90
CA TYR A 8 8.18 12.88 -3.97
C TYR A 8 8.84 11.76 -3.18
N ASN A 9 9.75 10.99 -3.80
CA ASN A 9 10.46 9.92 -3.09
C ASN A 9 11.37 10.48 -1.98
N SER A 10 12.14 11.53 -2.27
CA SER A 10 13.00 12.21 -1.27
C SER A 10 12.21 12.83 -0.12
N TYR A 11 11.00 13.33 -0.37
CA TYR A 11 10.12 13.93 0.65
C TYR A 11 9.06 12.96 1.18
N ARG A 12 9.09 11.68 0.82
CA ARG A 12 8.09 10.66 1.21
C ARG A 12 7.93 10.55 2.73
N PRO A 13 9.00 10.57 3.55
CA PRO A 13 8.88 10.60 5.01
C PRO A 13 8.12 11.81 5.54
N LEU A 14 8.40 12.99 4.99
CA LEU A 14 7.75 14.23 5.38
C LEU A 14 6.28 14.22 5.00
N PHE A 15 5.96 13.74 3.80
CA PHE A 15 4.59 13.64 3.31
C PHE A 15 3.75 12.68 4.17
N LEU A 16 4.28 11.51 4.54
CA LEU A 16 3.58 10.55 5.42
C LEU A 16 3.31 11.13 6.81
N LYS A 17 4.30 11.83 7.41
CA LYS A 17 4.11 12.51 8.69
C LYS A 17 3.07 13.62 8.59
N TYR A 18 3.12 14.42 7.52
CA TYR A 18 2.15 15.48 7.25
C TYR A 18 0.74 14.92 7.03
N TYR A 19 0.61 13.77 6.35
CA TYR A 19 -0.68 13.13 6.12
C TYR A 19 -1.33 12.64 7.43
N ILE A 20 -0.56 12.00 8.32
CA ILE A 20 -1.03 11.64 9.67
C ILE A 20 -1.33 12.89 10.51
N PHE A 21 -0.54 13.95 10.39
CA PHE A 21 -0.82 15.22 11.07
C PHE A 21 -2.17 15.82 10.64
N GLN A 22 -2.45 15.87 9.33
CA GLN A 22 -3.74 16.32 8.80
C GLN A 22 -4.91 15.46 9.29
N ALA A 23 -4.71 14.15 9.44
CA ALA A 23 -5.76 13.26 9.97
C ALA A 23 -6.23 13.66 11.37
N LYS A 24 -5.42 14.35 12.19
CA LYS A 24 -5.83 14.86 13.52
C LYS A 24 -7.00 15.83 13.46
N TRP A 25 -7.21 16.51 12.32
CA TRP A 25 -8.32 17.44 12.12
C TRP A 25 -9.69 16.72 12.11
N THR A 26 -9.71 15.40 11.93
CA THR A 26 -10.91 14.56 12.10
C THR A 26 -11.47 14.61 13.53
N ARG A 27 -10.67 14.99 14.53
CA ARG A 27 -11.08 15.05 15.95
C ARG A 27 -11.77 16.36 16.32
N LEU A 28 -11.82 17.35 15.43
CA LEU A 28 -12.49 18.63 15.69
C LEU A 28 -14.02 18.47 15.66
N PRO A 29 -14.77 19.01 16.65
CA PRO A 29 -16.19 18.70 16.88
C PRO A 29 -17.15 19.14 15.77
N LEU A 30 -16.71 19.97 14.81
CA LEU A 30 -17.53 20.47 13.70
C LEU A 30 -16.96 20.13 12.32
N ILE A 31 -15.65 20.28 12.15
CA ILE A 31 -14.95 20.06 10.88
C ILE A 31 -14.63 18.57 10.65
N GLY A 32 -14.54 17.79 11.73
CA GLY A 32 -14.03 16.42 11.65
C GLY A 32 -14.84 15.48 10.76
N LYS A 33 -16.17 15.65 10.72
CA LYS A 33 -17.05 14.86 9.83
C LYS A 33 -16.79 15.17 8.36
N LEU A 34 -16.59 16.45 8.03
CA LEU A 34 -16.26 16.88 6.66
C LEU A 34 -14.88 16.33 6.25
N VAL A 35 -13.87 16.43 7.13
CA VAL A 35 -12.53 15.90 6.86
C VAL A 35 -12.58 14.39 6.61
N ARG A 36 -13.30 13.62 7.44
CA ARG A 36 -13.50 12.17 7.21
C ARG A 36 -14.17 11.91 5.86
N MET A 37 -15.25 12.64 5.53
CA MET A 37 -15.96 12.48 4.26
C MET A 37 -15.04 12.73 3.05
N VAL A 38 -14.27 13.82 3.06
CA VAL A 38 -13.34 14.17 1.98
C VAL A 38 -12.22 13.13 1.88
N ALA A 39 -11.65 12.73 3.00
CA ALA A 39 -10.62 11.69 3.04
C ALA A 39 -11.15 10.35 2.51
N ASP A 40 -12.36 9.93 2.90
CA ASP A 40 -12.97 8.70 2.41
C ASP A 40 -13.33 8.76 0.91
N LEU A 41 -13.66 9.93 0.38
CA LEU A 41 -13.87 10.13 -1.04
C LEU A 41 -12.54 9.99 -1.81
N TYR A 42 -11.49 10.63 -1.31
CA TYR A 42 -10.13 10.51 -1.85
C TYR A 42 -9.65 9.06 -1.80
N SER A 43 -9.87 8.34 -0.70
CA SER A 43 -9.43 6.94 -0.61
C SER A 43 -10.16 6.01 -1.56
N ARG A 44 -11.45 6.27 -1.84
CA ARG A 44 -12.23 5.48 -2.80
C ARG A 44 -11.83 5.75 -4.25
N LYS A 45 -11.63 7.01 -4.62
CA LYS A 45 -11.42 7.42 -6.02
C LYS A 45 -9.95 7.50 -6.41
N GLY A 46 -9.09 7.91 -5.49
CA GLY A 46 -7.70 8.26 -5.75
C GLY A 46 -6.71 7.23 -5.19
N HIS A 47 -6.69 7.02 -3.87
CA HIS A 47 -5.62 6.21 -3.25
C HIS A 47 -6.10 5.40 -2.05
N GLY A 48 -6.12 4.08 -2.16
CA GLY A 48 -6.68 3.21 -1.13
C GLY A 48 -5.93 1.90 -0.99
N ALA A 49 -6.14 1.20 0.12
CA ALA A 49 -5.56 -0.11 0.37
C ALA A 49 -6.66 -1.14 0.65
N TYR A 50 -6.43 -2.38 0.23
CA TYR A 50 -7.36 -3.48 0.43
C TYR A 50 -6.68 -4.63 1.17
N LEU A 51 -7.36 -5.17 2.19
CA LEU A 51 -6.89 -6.33 2.94
C LEU A 51 -6.91 -7.58 2.06
N LEU A 52 -5.81 -8.33 2.12
CA LEU A 52 -5.64 -9.63 1.48
C LEU A 52 -5.52 -10.71 2.55
N THR A 53 -6.05 -11.88 2.23
CA THR A 53 -5.58 -13.15 2.82
C THR A 53 -4.21 -13.51 2.24
N LEU A 54 -3.52 -14.44 2.88
CA LEU A 54 -2.24 -14.95 2.35
C LEU A 54 -2.42 -15.58 0.96
N ASP A 55 -3.48 -16.36 0.77
CA ASP A 55 -3.78 -17.02 -0.52
C ASP A 55 -4.04 -16.01 -1.63
N GLU A 56 -4.82 -14.96 -1.36
CA GLU A 56 -5.03 -13.88 -2.34
C GLU A 56 -3.74 -13.14 -2.68
N ALA A 57 -2.85 -12.93 -1.70
CA ALA A 57 -1.55 -12.31 -1.94
C ALA A 57 -0.65 -13.21 -2.83
N ASN A 58 -0.65 -14.53 -2.57
CA ASN A 58 0.04 -15.50 -3.40
C ASN A 58 -0.52 -15.54 -4.83
N GLU A 59 -1.85 -15.53 -5.02
CA GLU A 59 -2.44 -15.50 -6.36
C GLU A 59 -2.07 -14.22 -7.13
N ILE A 60 -2.02 -13.06 -6.46
CA ILE A 60 -1.57 -11.82 -7.10
C ILE A 60 -0.09 -11.91 -7.51
N VAL A 61 0.78 -12.47 -6.66
CA VAL A 61 2.18 -12.76 -7.00
C VAL A 61 2.28 -13.66 -8.23
N ASP A 62 1.45 -14.69 -8.30
CA ASP A 62 1.46 -15.69 -9.38
C ASP A 62 1.05 -15.08 -10.73
N ASN A 63 0.11 -14.13 -10.70
CA ASN A 63 -0.38 -13.41 -11.87
C ASN A 63 0.43 -12.15 -12.21
N SER A 64 1.48 -11.82 -11.46
CA SER A 64 2.35 -10.68 -11.78
C SER A 64 3.38 -11.02 -12.85
N ASP A 65 3.74 -10.04 -13.68
CA ASP A 65 4.75 -10.17 -14.74
C ASP A 65 6.18 -9.98 -14.21
N GLY A 66 6.32 -9.33 -13.06
CA GLY A 66 7.60 -9.08 -12.42
C GLY A 66 7.41 -8.57 -11.00
N ILE A 67 8.41 -8.80 -10.14
CA ILE A 67 8.34 -8.47 -8.72
C ILE A 67 9.66 -7.84 -8.28
N ALA A 68 9.58 -6.79 -7.47
CA ALA A 68 10.72 -6.24 -6.77
C ALA A 68 10.42 -6.08 -5.27
N LEU A 69 11.42 -6.37 -4.44
CA LEU A 69 11.39 -6.22 -3.00
C LEU A 69 11.83 -4.80 -2.61
N ALA A 70 10.98 -4.10 -1.88
CA ALA A 70 11.20 -2.75 -1.39
C ALA A 70 11.10 -2.67 0.14
N GLU A 71 11.64 -1.58 0.69
CA GLU A 71 11.47 -1.23 2.09
C GLU A 71 10.07 -0.67 2.38
N CYS A 72 9.47 -1.12 3.48
CA CYS A 72 8.20 -0.61 4.00
C CYS A 72 8.38 0.82 4.51
N THR A 73 7.92 1.78 3.72
CA THR A 73 8.12 3.20 4.05
C THR A 73 7.53 3.59 5.40
N CYS A 74 6.35 3.06 5.76
CA CYS A 74 5.72 3.38 7.04
C CYS A 74 6.62 2.99 8.22
N ARG A 75 7.28 1.83 8.13
CA ARG A 75 8.13 1.32 9.20
C ARG A 75 9.44 2.12 9.28
N THR A 76 10.05 2.44 8.14
CA THR A 76 11.24 3.30 8.05
C THR A 76 10.99 4.70 8.64
N VAL A 77 9.79 5.25 8.46
CA VAL A 77 9.43 6.61 8.90
C VAL A 77 9.06 6.69 10.38
N PHE A 78 8.24 5.76 10.88
CA PHE A 78 7.67 5.84 12.23
C PHE A 78 8.47 5.05 13.26
N LYS A 79 9.14 3.95 12.88
CA LYS A 79 9.99 3.14 13.77
C LYS A 79 9.35 2.77 15.11
N ASN A 80 8.04 2.47 15.12
CA ASN A 80 7.33 2.06 16.34
C ASN A 80 7.55 0.58 16.70
N CYS A 81 8.40 -0.15 15.96
CA CYS A 81 8.74 -1.56 16.22
C CYS A 81 10.00 -1.98 15.44
N GLU A 82 10.60 -3.09 15.86
CA GLU A 82 11.82 -3.68 15.26
C GLU A 82 11.56 -4.76 14.19
N LYS A 83 10.32 -4.87 13.67
CA LYS A 83 10.03 -5.85 12.59
C LYS A 83 10.82 -5.50 11.32
N SER A 84 11.15 -6.50 10.49
CA SER A 84 11.89 -6.30 9.23
C SER A 84 11.27 -5.21 8.36
N ILE A 85 12.08 -4.34 7.73
CA ILE A 85 11.60 -3.32 6.79
C ILE A 85 11.42 -3.87 5.37
N ASN A 86 12.09 -4.95 4.99
CA ASN A 86 12.07 -5.52 3.65
C ASN A 86 10.82 -6.39 3.45
N THR A 87 9.66 -5.74 3.37
CA THR A 87 8.35 -6.41 3.40
C THR A 87 7.34 -5.82 2.41
N GLU A 88 7.76 -4.96 1.48
CA GLU A 88 6.90 -4.42 0.42
C GLU A 88 7.28 -5.07 -0.92
N LEU A 89 6.29 -5.61 -1.62
CA LEU A 89 6.46 -6.26 -2.92
C LEU A 89 5.87 -5.35 -3.98
N LEU A 90 6.72 -4.70 -4.75
CA LEU A 90 6.33 -3.96 -5.94
C LEU A 90 5.97 -4.97 -7.04
N LEU A 91 4.84 -4.75 -7.69
CA LEU A 91 4.30 -5.67 -8.69
C LEU A 91 4.32 -5.01 -10.06
N SER A 92 4.91 -5.67 -11.05
CA SER A 92 4.63 -5.38 -12.45
C SER A 92 3.38 -6.11 -12.89
N LEU A 93 2.35 -5.34 -13.19
CA LEU A 93 1.06 -5.83 -13.64
C LEU A 93 0.79 -5.22 -15.02
N GLY A 94 1.12 -5.95 -16.09
CA GLY A 94 1.16 -5.45 -17.47
C GLY A 94 2.42 -4.63 -17.81
N ASN A 95 2.34 -3.85 -18.90
CA ASN A 95 3.47 -3.15 -19.54
C ASN A 95 4.12 -2.00 -18.73
N ASN A 96 3.83 -1.80 -17.44
CA ASN A 96 3.93 -0.43 -16.89
C ASN A 96 4.33 -0.25 -15.41
N VAL A 97 5.25 -1.03 -14.84
CA VAL A 97 5.70 -0.71 -13.46
C VAL A 97 7.21 -0.48 -13.30
N PHE A 98 8.03 -0.91 -14.26
CA PHE A 98 9.47 -0.57 -14.26
C PHE A 98 9.86 0.54 -15.25
N ALA A 99 8.91 1.11 -16.01
CA ALA A 99 9.16 2.07 -17.09
C ALA A 99 9.14 3.55 -16.63
N GLY A 100 9.70 3.85 -15.46
CA GLY A 100 9.97 5.22 -15.01
C GLY A 100 11.39 5.32 -14.50
N GLU A 101 12.16 6.29 -14.99
CA GLU A 101 13.63 6.44 -14.89
C GLU A 101 14.25 6.51 -13.47
N ASN A 102 13.52 6.16 -12.41
CA ASN A 102 14.02 6.09 -11.05
C ASN A 102 14.14 4.63 -10.59
N HIS A 103 15.12 3.91 -11.16
CA HIS A 103 15.50 2.52 -10.89
C HIS A 103 16.03 2.24 -9.45
N HIS A 104 15.49 2.85 -8.41
CA HIS A 104 16.07 2.77 -7.04
C HIS A 104 15.13 2.21 -5.96
N GLU A 105 13.93 1.73 -6.27
CA GLU A 105 12.95 1.41 -5.21
C GLU A 105 12.84 -0.07 -4.82
N GLY A 106 13.53 -1.01 -5.47
CA GLY A 106 13.55 -2.39 -4.98
C GLY A 106 14.46 -3.37 -5.72
N GLU A 107 14.86 -4.42 -5.01
CA GLU A 107 15.64 -5.56 -5.53
C GLU A 107 14.72 -6.50 -6.32
N GLN A 108 15.02 -6.78 -7.59
CA GLN A 108 14.24 -7.76 -8.35
C GLN A 108 14.36 -9.15 -7.72
N ILE A 109 13.23 -9.82 -7.53
CA ILE A 109 13.17 -11.13 -6.90
C ILE A 109 12.26 -12.10 -7.67
N THR A 110 12.43 -13.39 -7.43
CA THR A 110 11.58 -14.43 -8.01
C THR A 110 10.22 -14.50 -7.32
N LYS A 111 9.24 -15.16 -7.97
CA LYS A 111 7.93 -15.43 -7.37
C LYS A 111 8.06 -16.31 -6.13
N GLU A 112 8.97 -17.28 -6.14
CA GLU A 112 9.26 -18.16 -5.00
C GLU A 112 9.74 -17.33 -3.82
N ARG A 113 10.69 -16.42 -4.05
CA ARG A 113 11.19 -15.52 -3.02
C ARG A 113 10.10 -14.58 -2.50
N ALA A 114 9.21 -14.09 -3.37
CA ALA A 114 8.08 -13.28 -2.96
C ALA A 114 7.11 -14.05 -2.05
N ARG A 115 6.80 -15.31 -2.36
CA ARG A 115 5.96 -16.19 -1.53
C ARG A 115 6.59 -16.47 -0.16
N GLU A 116 7.90 -16.68 -0.10
CA GLU A 116 8.62 -16.80 1.18
C GLU A 116 8.47 -15.55 2.05
N ILE A 117 8.59 -14.37 1.45
CA ILE A 117 8.43 -13.09 2.16
C ILE A 117 6.99 -12.91 2.65
N LEU A 118 6.00 -13.29 1.84
CA LEU A 118 4.59 -13.31 2.25
C LEU A 118 4.37 -14.26 3.42
N GLN A 119 4.87 -15.49 3.33
CA GLN A 119 4.75 -16.49 4.39
C GLN A 119 5.41 -16.01 5.69
N GLN A 120 6.63 -15.50 5.62
CA GLN A 120 7.34 -14.99 6.79
C GLN A 120 6.59 -13.78 7.39
N SER A 121 6.14 -12.86 6.54
CA SER A 121 5.34 -11.71 6.98
C SER A 121 4.06 -12.14 7.69
N HIS A 122 3.40 -13.19 7.18
CA HIS A 122 2.20 -13.76 7.78
C HIS A 122 2.49 -14.32 9.18
N LEU A 123 3.55 -15.12 9.30
CA LEU A 123 4.00 -15.71 10.57
C LEU A 123 4.42 -14.63 11.58
N ASP A 124 5.02 -13.54 11.11
CA ASP A 124 5.36 -12.37 11.92
C ASP A 124 4.13 -11.53 12.33
N GLY A 125 2.91 -11.93 11.92
CA GLY A 125 1.67 -11.21 12.20
C GLY A 125 1.59 -9.85 11.50
N LEU A 126 2.23 -9.72 10.33
CA LEU A 126 2.05 -8.58 9.44
C LEU A 126 0.77 -8.77 8.61
N LEU A 127 0.08 -7.68 8.35
CA LEU A 127 -1.14 -7.65 7.57
C LEU A 127 -0.82 -7.40 6.10
N HIS A 128 -1.35 -8.27 5.23
CA HIS A 128 -1.19 -8.20 3.78
C HIS A 128 -2.20 -7.22 3.19
N THR A 129 -1.72 -6.30 2.36
CA THR A 129 -2.57 -5.32 1.70
C THR A 129 -2.14 -5.10 0.26
N ILE A 130 -3.09 -5.00 -0.68
CA ILE A 130 -2.81 -4.48 -2.03
C ILE A 130 -3.10 -2.99 -2.06
N VAL A 131 -2.15 -2.20 -2.58
CA VAL A 131 -2.24 -0.74 -2.63
C VAL A 131 -2.68 -0.29 -4.03
N LYS A 132 -3.63 0.64 -4.07
CA LYS A 132 -4.21 1.22 -5.29
C LYS A 132 -3.87 2.71 -5.39
N CYS A 133 -3.45 3.14 -6.58
CA CYS A 133 -3.29 4.54 -6.94
C CYS A 133 -3.97 4.82 -8.29
N GLY A 134 -4.92 5.75 -8.32
CA GLY A 134 -5.80 5.93 -9.47
C GLY A 134 -6.61 4.65 -9.71
N GLN A 135 -6.43 4.04 -10.89
CA GLN A 135 -7.02 2.73 -11.22
C GLN A 135 -6.05 1.57 -11.06
N ASP A 136 -4.78 1.85 -10.76
CA ASP A 136 -3.71 0.86 -10.79
C ASP A 136 -3.45 0.29 -9.40
N PHE A 137 -3.23 -1.02 -9.36
CA PHE A 137 -2.62 -1.71 -8.22
C PHE A 137 -1.13 -1.87 -8.51
N TYR A 138 -0.29 -1.59 -7.53
CA TYR A 138 1.16 -1.50 -7.79
C TYR A 138 2.03 -2.20 -6.76
N ALA A 139 1.51 -2.53 -5.57
CA ALA A 139 2.29 -3.18 -4.54
C ALA A 139 1.44 -4.00 -3.58
N ILE A 140 1.98 -5.13 -3.13
CA ILE A 140 1.56 -5.79 -1.89
C ILE A 140 2.41 -5.25 -0.75
N CYS A 141 1.77 -4.55 0.19
CA CYS A 141 2.42 -4.06 1.40
C CYS A 141 2.11 -5.02 2.57
N ASN A 142 3.16 -5.53 3.21
CA ASN A 142 3.05 -6.34 4.43
C ASN A 142 3.49 -5.48 5.62
N CYS A 143 2.52 -4.95 6.38
CA CYS A 143 2.80 -3.93 7.40
C CYS A 143 2.33 -4.35 8.79
N CYS A 144 2.88 -3.70 9.82
CA CYS A 144 2.50 -3.91 11.21
C CYS A 144 1.39 -2.93 11.62
N SER A 145 0.62 -3.30 12.65
CA SER A 145 -0.46 -2.45 13.14
C SER A 145 -0.01 -1.12 13.73
N CYS A 146 1.22 -1.03 14.26
CA CYS A 146 1.76 0.16 14.90
C CYS A 146 2.30 1.22 13.92
N CYS A 147 2.73 0.83 12.71
CA CYS A 147 3.27 1.76 11.71
C CYS A 147 2.33 1.98 10.52
N CYS A 148 1.50 0.99 10.15
CA CYS A 148 0.67 1.02 8.95
C CYS A 148 -0.23 2.26 8.88
N VAL A 149 0.07 3.19 7.97
CA VAL A 149 -0.69 4.43 7.82
C VAL A 149 -2.16 4.18 7.46
N PRO A 150 -2.52 3.37 6.45
CA PRO A 150 -3.92 3.06 6.15
C PRO A 150 -4.71 2.51 7.35
N LEU A 151 -4.09 1.62 8.13
CA LEU A 151 -4.74 1.06 9.31
C LEU A 151 -4.92 2.11 10.41
N ARG A 152 -3.92 2.96 10.64
CA ARG A 152 -4.00 4.04 11.63
C ARG A 152 -5.04 5.09 11.25
N LEU A 153 -5.12 5.47 9.97
CA LEU A 153 -6.17 6.36 9.44
C LEU A 153 -7.57 5.81 9.73
N LYS A 154 -7.75 4.52 9.51
CA LYS A 154 -9.00 3.83 9.83
C LYS A 154 -9.28 3.77 11.33
N LYS A 155 -8.34 3.26 12.13
CA LYS A 155 -8.55 2.98 13.57
C LYS A 155 -8.50 4.22 14.46
N GLU A 156 -7.57 5.14 14.23
CA GLU A 156 -7.32 6.30 15.10
C GLU A 156 -8.08 7.57 14.69
N TYR A 157 -8.50 7.68 13.42
CA TYR A 157 -9.06 8.90 12.83
C TYR A 157 -10.43 8.68 12.15
N GLY A 158 -10.90 7.43 12.08
CA GLY A 158 -12.22 7.09 11.53
C GLY A 158 -12.34 7.30 10.01
N ILE A 159 -11.22 7.30 9.28
CA ILE A 159 -11.19 7.35 7.81
C ILE A 159 -11.34 5.90 7.32
N GLY A 160 -12.59 5.43 7.27
CA GLY A 160 -12.91 4.03 7.09
C GLY A 160 -12.45 3.45 5.76
N GLN A 161 -12.44 4.26 4.70
CA GLN A 161 -12.10 3.84 3.34
C GLN A 161 -10.59 3.78 3.08
N ALA A 162 -9.75 4.23 4.02
CA ALA A 162 -8.30 4.14 3.88
C ALA A 162 -7.81 2.69 3.76
N LEU A 163 -8.47 1.76 4.45
CA LEU A 163 -8.18 0.33 4.42
C LEU A 163 -9.47 -0.50 4.55
N VAL A 164 -9.84 -1.23 3.51
CA VAL A 164 -11.08 -2.02 3.50
C VAL A 164 -10.83 -3.46 3.04
N ARG A 165 -11.73 -4.38 3.38
CA ARG A 165 -11.76 -5.71 2.75
C ARG A 165 -12.70 -5.61 1.54
N HIS A 166 -12.33 -6.21 0.42
CA HIS A 166 -13.19 -6.31 -0.75
C HIS A 166 -13.38 -7.79 -1.08
N PRO A 167 -14.63 -8.31 -1.14
CA PRO A 167 -14.88 -9.74 -1.27
C PRO A 167 -14.25 -10.34 -2.53
N ASN A 168 -14.29 -9.62 -3.65
CA ASN A 168 -13.72 -10.07 -4.93
C ASN A 168 -12.48 -9.25 -5.32
N ILE A 169 -11.51 -9.14 -4.41
CA ILE A 169 -10.31 -8.31 -4.67
C ILE A 169 -9.50 -8.79 -5.88
N LEU A 170 -9.43 -10.10 -6.09
CA LEU A 170 -8.70 -10.71 -7.21
C LEU A 170 -9.28 -10.28 -8.57
N GLU A 171 -10.61 -10.32 -8.72
CA GLU A 171 -11.29 -9.82 -9.92
C GLU A 171 -11.02 -8.32 -10.13
N LYS A 172 -11.06 -7.54 -9.05
CA LYS A 172 -10.80 -6.09 -9.11
C LYS A 172 -9.38 -5.79 -9.58
N VAL A 173 -8.39 -6.56 -9.10
CA VAL A 173 -6.99 -6.45 -9.53
C VAL A 173 -6.87 -6.82 -11.01
N LYS A 174 -7.49 -7.93 -11.45
CA LYS A 174 -7.51 -8.36 -12.86
C LYS A 174 -8.15 -7.31 -13.79
N VAL A 175 -9.30 -6.73 -13.43
CA VAL A 175 -9.98 -5.70 -14.22
C VAL A 175 -9.17 -4.40 -14.29
N GLY A 176 -8.54 -3.99 -13.19
CA GLY A 176 -7.67 -2.81 -13.17
C GLY A 176 -6.49 -2.93 -14.14
N GLN A 177 -6.05 -4.16 -14.42
CA GLN A 177 -4.97 -4.48 -15.36
C GLN A 177 -5.47 -4.55 -16.82
N ALA A 178 -6.65 -5.15 -17.03
CA ALA A 178 -7.20 -5.39 -18.38
C ALA A 178 -7.71 -4.13 -19.10
N ALA A 179 -8.06 -3.06 -18.37
CA ALA A 179 -8.54 -1.80 -18.95
C ALA A 179 -7.47 -0.98 -19.73
N LYS A 180 -6.33 -1.60 -20.07
CA LYS A 180 -5.16 -1.00 -20.72
C LYS A 180 -4.71 -1.73 -22.00
N VAL A 181 -5.49 -2.71 -22.49
CA VAL A 181 -5.30 -3.33 -23.82
C VAL A 181 -6.20 -2.66 -24.84
#